data_AF-A0A844EDF4-F1
#
_entry.id   AF-A0A844EDF4-F1
#
_cell.length_a   1.000
_cell.length_b   1.000
_cell.length_c   1.000
_cell.angle_alpha   90.00
_cell.angle_beta   90.00
_cell.angle_gamma   90.00
#
_symmetry.space_group_name_H-M   'P 1'
#
loop_
_entity.id
_entity.type
_entity.pdbx_description
1 polymer ?
#
loop_
_entity_poly.entity_id
_entity_poly.type
_entity_poly.pdbx_seq_one_letter_code
_entity_poly.pdbx_strand_id
1 'polypeptide(L)'
;FEIKQACYGGTAGIQMALDHIALYPDSKVLVLAADVARYGLKTPGEVTQGGGAVAMLLSANPHLLRLDGQSAFHSENIMDFWRPFYKREAIVDGHYSTDVYINFFKTTFEDYCEKYQLTLTDFSALVFHIPFTKMGLKALRTVISDDAHGQKLLSEFELSKQYNAQVGNLYTGSLYLSLLSLLAKATDLKAGDRIGLFSYGSGAQGEFYSATIADELDRDALANQVEPRLAQRTKLTIPEYETLYSTGLPTDGGNV
;
A
#
# COMPACT_ATOMS: atom_id res chain seq x y z
N PHE A 1 7.77 12.89 -12.88
CA PHE A 1 8.39 11.80 -13.66
C PHE A 1 7.81 10.48 -13.18
N GLU A 2 8.00 9.37 -13.92
CA GLU A 2 7.57 8.03 -13.48
C GLU A 2 8.69 7.40 -12.63
N ILE A 3 8.31 6.72 -11.54
CA ILE A 3 9.21 5.92 -10.72
C ILE A 3 8.77 4.46 -10.83
N LYS A 4 9.73 3.57 -11.08
CA LYS A 4 9.46 2.15 -11.31
C LYS A 4 10.30 1.27 -10.40
N GLN A 5 9.61 0.73 -9.41
CA GLN A 5 9.99 -0.46 -8.67
C GLN A 5 8.66 -1.09 -8.27
N ALA A 6 8.25 -2.15 -8.97
CA ALA A 6 7.00 -2.89 -8.76
C ALA A 6 5.91 -2.11 -8.02
N CYS A 7 5.53 -2.53 -6.81
CA CYS A 7 4.54 -1.87 -5.97
C CYS A 7 5.15 -0.82 -5.02
N TYR A 8 6.48 -0.64 -5.01
CA TYR A 8 7.19 0.30 -4.14
C TYR A 8 7.25 1.73 -4.71
N GLY A 9 7.06 1.91 -6.03
CA GLY A 9 7.26 3.19 -6.71
C GLY A 9 6.51 4.39 -6.11
N GLY A 10 5.31 4.17 -5.54
CA GLY A 10 4.56 5.20 -4.83
C GLY A 10 5.29 5.73 -3.58
N THR A 11 5.91 4.83 -2.80
CA THR A 11 6.69 5.16 -1.61
C THR A 11 7.96 5.90 -1.95
N ALA A 12 8.69 5.44 -2.97
CA ALA A 12 9.85 6.19 -3.48
C ALA A 12 9.46 7.62 -3.89
N GLY A 13 8.30 7.80 -4.52
CA GLY A 13 7.78 9.13 -4.85
C GLY A 13 7.50 10.01 -3.64
N ILE A 14 6.96 9.44 -2.55
CA ILE A 14 6.76 10.13 -1.28
C ILE A 14 8.10 10.54 -0.65
N GLN A 15 9.08 9.63 -0.61
CA GLN A 15 10.38 9.93 0.01
C GLN A 15 11.12 11.04 -0.76
N MET A 16 11.12 10.99 -2.10
CA MET A 16 11.68 12.07 -2.92
C MET A 16 10.92 13.40 -2.75
N ALA A 17 9.61 13.34 -2.53
CA ALA A 17 8.80 14.53 -2.27
C ALA A 17 9.13 15.17 -0.92
N LEU A 18 9.42 14.37 0.12
CA LEU A 18 9.89 14.88 1.41
C LEU A 18 11.20 15.66 1.26
N ASP A 19 12.18 15.10 0.56
CA ASP A 19 13.47 15.77 0.32
C ASP A 19 13.28 17.10 -0.43
N HIS A 20 12.40 17.11 -1.43
CA HIS A 20 12.07 18.33 -2.16
C HIS A 20 11.43 19.39 -1.26
N ILE A 21 10.42 19.02 -0.48
CA ILE A 21 9.70 19.96 0.40
C ILE A 21 10.61 20.47 1.53
N ALA A 22 11.53 19.63 2.03
CA ALA A 22 12.52 20.05 3.01
C ALA A 22 13.43 21.17 2.48
N LEU A 23 13.77 21.13 1.19
CA LEU A 23 14.56 22.17 0.52
C LEU A 23 13.73 23.37 0.04
N TYR A 24 12.45 23.15 -0.28
CA TYR A 24 11.52 24.16 -0.82
C TYR A 24 10.17 24.13 -0.07
N PRO A 25 10.09 24.67 1.16
CA PRO A 25 8.92 24.51 2.03
C PRO A 25 7.61 25.10 1.49
N ASP A 26 7.69 26.11 0.62
CA ASP A 26 6.54 26.72 -0.05
C ASP A 26 5.97 25.85 -1.19
N SER A 27 6.72 24.84 -1.63
CA SER A 27 6.29 23.92 -2.70
C SER A 27 5.36 22.84 -2.18
N LYS A 28 4.53 22.31 -3.10
CA LYS A 28 3.73 21.10 -2.88
C LYS A 28 4.08 20.07 -3.94
N VAL A 29 4.03 18.79 -3.57
CA VAL A 29 4.31 17.69 -4.49
C VAL A 29 3.10 16.78 -4.57
N LEU A 30 2.67 16.48 -5.80
CA LEU A 30 1.63 15.50 -6.09
C LEU A 30 2.28 14.15 -6.40
N VAL A 31 1.98 13.14 -5.60
CA VAL A 31 2.36 11.74 -5.86
C VAL A 31 1.10 10.97 -6.24
N LEU A 32 1.16 10.28 -7.39
CA LEU A 32 0.08 9.47 -7.94
C LEU A 32 0.53 8.01 -8.01
N ALA A 33 -0.05 7.16 -7.17
CA ALA A 33 0.14 5.73 -7.21
C ALA A 33 -1.01 5.11 -8.01
N ALA A 34 -0.77 4.72 -9.27
CA ALA A 34 -1.82 4.36 -10.22
C ALA A 34 -1.44 3.09 -11.00
N ASP A 35 -2.31 2.07 -10.93
CA ASP A 35 -2.01 0.75 -11.48
C ASP A 35 -3.27 -0.02 -11.88
N VAL A 36 -3.06 -1.02 -12.75
CA VAL A 36 -4.04 -2.05 -13.08
C VAL A 36 -3.36 -3.42 -12.96
N ALA A 37 -3.71 -4.16 -11.91
CA ALA A 37 -3.20 -5.49 -11.66
C ALA A 37 -3.92 -6.54 -12.52
N ARG A 38 -3.17 -7.17 -13.42
CA ARG A 38 -3.69 -8.15 -14.40
C ARG A 38 -2.86 -9.42 -14.39
N TYR A 39 -3.52 -10.55 -14.13
CA TYR A 39 -2.88 -11.87 -13.96
C TYR A 39 -3.38 -12.94 -14.94
N GLY A 40 -4.29 -12.60 -15.85
CA GLY A 40 -4.94 -13.51 -16.80
C GLY A 40 -6.26 -14.07 -16.29
N LEU A 41 -7.14 -14.46 -17.23
CA LEU A 41 -8.36 -15.21 -16.91
C LEU A 41 -8.01 -16.65 -16.53
N LYS A 42 -8.70 -17.20 -15.53
CA LYS A 42 -8.57 -18.58 -15.04
C LYS A 42 -7.16 -18.90 -14.51
N THR A 43 -6.42 -17.90 -14.06
CA THR A 43 -5.13 -18.09 -13.38
C THR A 43 -5.29 -18.01 -11.86
N PRO A 44 -4.37 -18.59 -11.07
CA PRO A 44 -4.42 -18.47 -9.61
C PRO A 44 -4.38 -17.01 -9.11
N GLY A 45 -3.78 -16.10 -9.87
CA GLY A 45 -3.71 -14.67 -9.55
C GLY A 45 -4.94 -13.86 -9.96
N GLU A 46 -5.88 -14.44 -10.71
CA GLU A 46 -7.08 -13.73 -11.17
C GLU A 46 -7.88 -13.12 -10.01
N VAL A 47 -7.98 -13.86 -8.89
CA VAL A 47 -8.74 -13.46 -7.70
C VAL A 47 -8.11 -12.32 -6.91
N THR A 48 -6.86 -11.93 -7.22
CA THR A 48 -6.16 -10.81 -6.58
C THR A 48 -6.10 -9.57 -7.47
N GLN A 49 -6.66 -9.62 -8.68
CA GLN A 49 -6.70 -8.48 -9.60
C GLN A 49 -7.44 -7.28 -8.99
N GLY A 50 -7.10 -6.10 -9.47
CA GLY A 50 -7.66 -4.83 -9.05
C GLY A 50 -7.15 -3.71 -9.95
N GLY A 51 -7.70 -2.51 -9.78
CA GLY A 51 -7.26 -1.35 -10.55
C GLY A 51 -7.80 -0.06 -9.98
N GLY A 52 -7.00 1.00 -10.09
CA GLY A 52 -7.32 2.28 -9.47
C GLY A 52 -6.08 3.14 -9.24
N ALA A 53 -6.28 4.25 -8.56
CA ALA A 53 -5.20 5.16 -8.19
C ALA A 53 -5.45 5.79 -6.83
N VAL A 54 -4.36 6.12 -6.14
CA VAL A 54 -4.36 6.95 -4.92
C VAL A 54 -3.49 8.17 -5.19
N ALA A 55 -4.10 9.36 -5.01
CA ALA A 55 -3.42 10.64 -5.15
C ALA A 55 -3.11 11.21 -3.77
N MET A 56 -1.87 11.68 -3.58
CA MET A 56 -1.40 12.24 -2.32
C MET A 56 -0.74 13.59 -2.58
N LEU A 57 -1.18 14.60 -1.84
CA LEU A 57 -0.58 15.93 -1.87
C LEU A 57 0.31 16.10 -0.64
N LEU A 58 1.61 16.30 -0.87
CA LEU A 58 2.59 16.51 0.18
C LEU A 58 2.93 18.01 0.26
N SER A 59 3.08 18.51 1.49
CA SER A 59 3.50 19.88 1.78
C SER A 59 4.15 19.99 3.15
N ALA A 60 4.89 21.08 3.40
CA ALA A 60 5.58 21.31 4.68
C ALA A 60 4.65 21.36 5.90
N ASN A 61 3.40 21.79 5.70
CA ASN A 61 2.35 21.81 6.71
C ASN A 61 1.25 20.80 6.31
N PRO A 62 1.39 19.51 6.61
CA PRO A 62 0.37 18.52 6.28
C PRO A 62 -0.76 18.54 7.33
N HIS A 63 -2.00 18.38 6.86
CA HIS A 63 -3.19 18.43 7.71
C HIS A 63 -3.67 17.06 8.18
N LEU A 64 -3.26 15.99 7.47
CA LEU A 64 -3.73 14.62 7.73
C LEU A 64 -2.68 13.77 8.47
N LEU A 65 -1.48 13.68 7.91
CA LEU A 65 -0.38 12.87 8.45
C LEU A 65 0.94 13.63 8.34
N ARG A 66 1.71 13.63 9.42
CA ARG A 66 3.10 14.08 9.46
C ARG A 66 4.00 12.86 9.30
N LEU A 67 4.80 12.79 8.24
CA LEU A 67 5.80 11.73 8.10
C LEU A 67 6.95 11.99 9.08
N ASP A 68 7.40 10.97 9.81
CA ASP A 68 8.40 11.13 10.87
C ASP A 68 9.83 11.37 10.33
N GLY A 69 10.03 11.28 9.00
CA GLY A 69 11.32 11.46 8.34
C GLY A 69 12.33 10.34 8.61
N GLN A 70 11.85 9.22 9.16
CA GLN A 70 12.63 8.06 9.55
C GLN A 70 12.24 6.86 8.68
N SER A 71 13.21 6.04 8.30
CA SER A 71 12.96 4.86 7.47
C SER A 71 14.03 3.78 7.66
N ALA A 72 13.61 2.54 7.50
CA ALA A 72 14.41 1.33 7.42
C ALA A 72 14.17 0.67 6.06
N PHE A 73 15.23 0.25 5.38
CA PHE A 73 15.18 -0.25 4.01
C PHE A 73 15.81 -1.63 3.94
N HIS A 74 15.26 -2.48 3.07
CA HIS A 74 15.88 -3.75 2.73
C HIS A 74 15.68 -4.01 1.23
N SER A 75 16.75 -4.41 0.55
CA SER A 75 16.76 -4.61 -0.90
C SER A 75 17.56 -5.86 -1.21
N GLU A 76 16.96 -6.77 -1.97
CA GLU A 76 17.62 -7.98 -2.44
C GLU A 76 17.20 -8.28 -3.88
N ASN A 77 18.08 -8.93 -4.66
CA ASN A 77 17.73 -9.36 -6.01
C ASN A 77 16.96 -10.68 -5.95
N ILE A 78 15.63 -10.59 -6.02
CA ILE A 78 14.68 -11.68 -5.81
C ILE A 78 13.69 -11.74 -6.97
N MET A 79 13.52 -12.93 -7.54
CA MET A 79 12.56 -13.18 -8.62
C MET A 79 11.24 -13.74 -8.07
N ASP A 80 10.59 -13.02 -7.16
CA ASP A 80 9.31 -13.42 -6.57
C ASP A 80 8.13 -13.07 -7.49
N PHE A 81 8.19 -11.88 -8.11
CA PHE A 81 7.25 -11.43 -9.12
C PHE A 81 7.94 -10.47 -10.09
N TRP A 82 7.73 -10.66 -11.38
CA TRP A 82 8.23 -9.75 -12.41
C TRP A 82 7.37 -9.81 -13.66
N ARG A 83 7.44 -8.75 -14.48
CA ARG A 83 6.79 -8.68 -15.79
C ARG A 83 7.83 -8.37 -16.86
N PRO A 84 8.30 -9.39 -17.62
CA PRO A 84 9.20 -9.16 -18.76
C PRO A 84 8.59 -8.20 -19.78
N PHE A 85 9.45 -7.57 -20.58
CA PHE A 85 9.01 -6.75 -21.70
C PHE A 85 8.06 -7.54 -22.62
N TYR A 86 7.06 -6.84 -23.16
CA TYR A 86 6.05 -7.37 -24.08
C TYR A 86 5.09 -8.42 -23.48
N LYS A 87 5.20 -8.74 -22.18
CA LYS A 87 4.22 -9.58 -21.50
C LYS A 87 3.12 -8.72 -20.85
N ARG A 88 1.86 -9.05 -21.13
CA ARG A 88 0.69 -8.37 -20.51
C ARG A 88 0.51 -8.77 -19.03
N GLU A 89 0.84 -10.01 -18.72
CA GLU A 89 0.63 -10.64 -17.42
C GLU A 89 1.95 -10.83 -16.67
N ALA A 90 1.91 -10.73 -15.34
CA ALA A 90 3.08 -10.98 -14.52
C ALA A 90 3.38 -12.47 -14.36
N ILE A 91 4.64 -12.78 -14.03
CA ILE A 91 5.10 -14.11 -13.60
C ILE A 91 5.28 -14.05 -12.08
N VAL A 92 4.80 -15.07 -11.36
CA VAL A 92 4.82 -15.11 -9.90
C VAL A 92 5.03 -16.53 -9.38
N ASP A 93 5.86 -16.65 -8.35
CA ASP A 93 5.87 -17.81 -7.44
C ASP A 93 5.20 -17.40 -6.12
N GLY A 94 3.93 -17.79 -5.94
CA GLY A 94 3.09 -17.27 -4.86
C GLY A 94 3.53 -17.68 -3.45
N HIS A 95 4.07 -18.89 -3.29
CA HIS A 95 4.56 -19.34 -1.97
C HIS A 95 5.88 -18.64 -1.63
N TYR A 96 6.81 -18.62 -2.57
CA TYR A 96 8.08 -17.93 -2.39
C TYR A 96 7.88 -16.42 -2.12
N SER A 97 7.01 -15.75 -2.88
CA SER A 97 6.69 -14.33 -2.68
C SER A 97 6.07 -14.04 -1.31
N THR A 98 5.28 -14.96 -0.77
CA THR A 98 4.72 -14.83 0.60
C THR A 98 5.83 -14.79 1.65
N ASP A 99 6.80 -15.71 1.55
CA ASP A 99 7.87 -15.82 2.54
C ASP A 99 8.82 -14.63 2.46
N VAL A 100 9.16 -14.19 1.23
CA VAL A 100 9.99 -12.99 1.00
C VAL A 100 9.34 -11.76 1.59
N TYR A 101 8.04 -11.53 1.34
CA TYR A 101 7.32 -10.38 1.89
C TYR A 101 7.34 -10.37 3.43
N ILE A 102 7.10 -11.52 4.07
CA ILE A 102 7.10 -11.63 5.54
C ILE A 102 8.49 -11.34 6.09
N ASN A 103 9.54 -11.90 5.47
CA ASN A 103 10.92 -11.66 5.86
C ASN A 103 11.28 -10.17 5.75
N PHE A 104 10.95 -9.54 4.62
CA PHE A 104 11.21 -8.11 4.39
C PHE A 104 10.51 -7.23 5.42
N PHE A 105 9.25 -7.54 5.76
CA PHE A 105 8.56 -6.82 6.83
C PHE A 105 9.31 -6.96 8.15
N LYS A 106 9.62 -8.19 8.55
CA LYS A 106 10.28 -8.45 9.83
C LYS A 106 11.63 -7.74 9.90
N THR A 107 12.47 -7.91 8.88
CA THR A 107 13.79 -7.27 8.79
C THR A 107 13.70 -5.75 8.88
N THR A 108 12.80 -5.12 8.10
CA THR A 108 12.69 -3.66 8.11
C THR A 108 12.05 -3.11 9.38
N PHE A 109 11.09 -3.83 9.98
CA PHE A 109 10.49 -3.44 11.26
C PHE A 109 11.48 -3.53 12.43
N GLU A 110 12.24 -4.64 12.50
CA GLU A 110 13.27 -4.83 13.52
C GLU A 110 14.38 -3.78 13.40
N ASP A 111 14.89 -3.54 12.18
CA ASP A 111 15.88 -2.49 11.91
C ASP A 111 15.36 -1.09 12.28
N TYR A 112 14.09 -0.78 11.95
CA TYR A 112 13.48 0.49 12.31
C TYR A 112 13.40 0.68 13.83
N CYS A 113 12.93 -0.34 14.54
CA CYS A 113 12.80 -0.30 15.99
C CYS A 113 14.17 -0.16 16.67
N GLU A 114 15.19 -0.89 16.21
CA GLU A 114 16.56 -0.79 16.71
C GLU A 114 17.16 0.60 16.43
N LYS A 115 17.10 1.07 15.18
CA LYS A 115 17.70 2.34 14.76
C LYS A 115 17.10 3.56 15.46
N TYR A 116 15.80 3.54 15.72
CA TYR A 116 15.07 4.68 16.28
C TYR A 116 14.64 4.48 17.74
N GLN A 117 15.10 3.40 18.38
CA GLN A 117 14.82 3.08 19.78
C GLN A 117 13.33 3.03 20.09
N LEU A 118 12.58 2.40 19.19
CA LEU A 118 11.15 2.19 19.29
C LEU A 118 10.84 0.71 19.53
N THR A 119 9.61 0.45 19.92
CA THR A 119 9.04 -0.86 20.16
C THR A 119 7.67 -0.94 19.51
N LEU A 120 7.10 -2.16 19.44
CA LEU A 120 5.75 -2.35 18.92
C LEU A 120 4.70 -1.49 19.64
N THR A 121 4.88 -1.22 20.93
CA THR A 121 3.95 -0.42 21.74
C THR A 121 3.92 1.07 21.39
N ASP A 122 4.91 1.55 20.62
CA ASP A 122 4.95 2.94 20.15
C ASP A 122 4.05 3.18 18.93
N PHE A 123 3.49 2.11 18.32
CA PHE A 123 2.61 2.20 17.17
C PHE A 123 1.16 1.93 17.57
N SER A 124 0.25 2.83 17.19
CA SER A 124 -1.19 2.65 17.38
C SER A 124 -1.84 1.80 16.29
N ALA A 125 -1.22 1.72 15.12
CA ALA A 125 -1.62 0.85 14.01
C ALA A 125 -0.41 0.53 13.13
N LEU A 126 -0.45 -0.60 12.43
CA LEU A 126 0.48 -0.96 11.36
C LEU A 126 -0.30 -1.17 10.06
N VAL A 127 0.11 -0.51 8.99
CA VAL A 127 -0.51 -0.54 7.67
C VAL A 127 0.46 -1.14 6.66
N PHE A 128 -0.08 -1.96 5.76
CA PHE A 128 0.71 -2.82 4.90
C PHE A 128 0.34 -2.63 3.43
N HIS A 129 1.33 -2.72 2.54
CA HIS A 129 1.09 -3.08 1.15
C HIS A 129 0.46 -4.47 1.10
N ILE A 130 -0.79 -4.59 0.62
CA ILE A 130 -1.47 -5.89 0.55
C ILE A 130 -1.80 -6.30 -0.89
N PRO A 131 -1.15 -7.35 -1.43
CA PRO A 131 -1.57 -7.95 -2.71
C PRO A 131 -2.90 -8.71 -2.57
N PHE A 132 -3.24 -9.15 -1.36
CA PHE A 132 -4.52 -9.70 -0.95
C PHE A 132 -4.68 -9.55 0.56
N THR A 133 -5.93 -9.56 1.04
CA THR A 133 -6.32 -9.18 2.42
C THR A 133 -5.64 -9.98 3.54
N LYS A 134 -5.23 -11.23 3.28
CA LYS A 134 -4.57 -12.09 4.27
C LYS A 134 -3.04 -11.89 4.34
N MET A 135 -2.42 -11.21 3.38
CA MET A 135 -0.96 -11.11 3.32
C MET A 135 -0.39 -10.27 4.46
N GLY A 136 -0.95 -9.08 4.67
CA GLY A 136 -0.57 -8.20 5.79
C GLY A 136 -0.81 -8.86 7.15
N LEU A 137 -1.87 -9.67 7.28
CA LEU A 137 -2.16 -10.40 8.52
C LEU A 137 -1.06 -11.41 8.87
N LYS A 138 -0.52 -12.11 7.88
CA LYS A 138 0.59 -13.06 8.10
C LYS A 138 1.84 -12.33 8.60
N ALA A 139 2.18 -11.20 8.00
CA ALA A 139 3.31 -10.38 8.42
C ALA A 139 3.10 -9.79 9.82
N LEU A 140 1.95 -9.16 10.08
CA LEU A 140 1.62 -8.59 11.39
C LEU A 140 1.75 -9.62 12.53
N ARG A 141 1.28 -10.85 12.31
CA ARG A 141 1.38 -11.96 13.28
C ARG A 141 2.81 -12.35 13.66
N THR A 142 3.82 -11.95 12.90
CA THR A 142 5.22 -12.24 13.24
C THR A 142 5.81 -11.32 14.30
N VAL A 143 5.18 -10.16 14.56
CA VAL A 143 5.70 -9.16 15.51
C VAL A 143 4.77 -8.92 16.70
N ILE A 144 3.48 -9.21 16.58
CA ILE A 144 2.52 -9.02 17.68
C ILE A 144 2.59 -10.16 18.70
N SER A 145 2.27 -9.84 19.95
CA SER A 145 2.01 -10.80 21.04
C SER A 145 0.51 -10.97 21.27
N ASP A 146 0.11 -12.01 21.99
CA ASP A 146 -1.30 -12.25 22.37
C ASP A 146 -1.70 -11.44 23.62
N ASP A 147 -1.46 -10.13 23.58
CA ASP A 147 -1.81 -9.18 24.63
C ASP A 147 -2.81 -8.13 24.12
N ALA A 148 -3.25 -7.23 25.00
CA ALA A 148 -4.23 -6.20 24.66
C ALA A 148 -3.76 -5.28 23.51
N HIS A 149 -2.46 -4.99 23.43
CA HIS A 149 -1.90 -4.14 22.37
C HIS A 149 -1.87 -4.88 21.03
N GLY A 150 -1.45 -6.15 21.01
CA GLY A 150 -1.50 -7.00 19.83
C GLY A 150 -2.92 -7.17 19.29
N GLN A 151 -3.91 -7.36 20.16
CA GLN A 151 -5.32 -7.44 19.76
C GLN A 151 -5.86 -6.11 19.22
N LYS A 152 -5.40 -4.97 19.77
CA LYS A 152 -5.69 -3.64 19.20
C LYS A 152 -5.12 -3.52 17.78
N LEU A 153 -3.84 -3.85 17.57
CA LEU A 153 -3.21 -3.79 16.26
C LEU A 153 -3.90 -4.70 15.23
N LEU A 154 -4.37 -5.88 15.65
CA LEU A 154 -5.18 -6.77 14.81
C LEU A 154 -6.51 -6.11 14.40
N SER A 155 -7.19 -5.44 15.33
CA SER A 155 -8.46 -4.75 15.07
C SER A 155 -8.26 -3.58 14.08
N GLU A 156 -7.21 -2.79 14.27
CA GLU A 156 -6.85 -1.70 13.35
C GLU A 156 -6.47 -2.24 11.96
N PHE A 157 -5.75 -3.37 11.90
CA PHE A 157 -5.45 -4.03 10.64
C PHE A 157 -6.72 -4.45 9.88
N GLU A 158 -7.72 -5.00 10.58
CA GLU A 158 -9.00 -5.38 9.97
C GLU A 158 -9.73 -4.19 9.34
N LEU A 159 -9.66 -3.01 9.96
CA LEU A 159 -10.18 -1.75 9.44
C LEU A 159 -9.36 -1.24 8.24
N SER A 160 -8.04 -1.37 8.29
CA SER A 160 -7.13 -0.93 7.22
C SER A 160 -7.37 -1.64 5.89
N LYS A 161 -7.88 -2.88 5.88
CA LYS A 161 -8.02 -3.65 4.63
C LYS A 161 -9.42 -3.58 3.98
N GLN A 162 -10.38 -2.86 4.57
CA GLN A 162 -11.78 -2.92 4.15
C GLN A 162 -12.01 -2.35 2.74
N TYR A 163 -11.34 -1.27 2.37
CA TYR A 163 -11.43 -0.75 1.00
C TYR A 163 -10.71 -1.67 -0.01
N ASN A 164 -9.53 -2.19 0.34
CA ASN A 164 -8.81 -3.16 -0.51
C ASN A 164 -9.62 -4.43 -0.75
N ALA A 165 -10.39 -4.91 0.24
CA ALA A 165 -11.28 -6.07 0.09
C ALA A 165 -12.37 -5.86 -0.98
N GLN A 166 -12.72 -4.62 -1.27
CA GLN A 166 -13.71 -4.25 -2.29
C GLN A 166 -13.09 -3.88 -3.64
N VAL A 167 -11.78 -3.61 -3.70
CA VAL A 167 -11.08 -3.07 -4.88
C VAL A 167 -10.10 -4.07 -5.50
N GLY A 168 -9.46 -4.91 -4.68
CA GLY A 168 -8.37 -5.79 -5.10
C GLY A 168 -6.99 -5.12 -5.03
N ASN A 169 -5.99 -5.70 -5.69
CA ASN A 169 -4.62 -5.19 -5.68
C ASN A 169 -4.49 -3.94 -6.56
N LEU A 170 -3.97 -2.85 -5.99
CA LEU A 170 -3.63 -1.61 -6.66
C LEU A 170 -2.12 -1.42 -6.85
N TYR A 171 -1.31 -2.46 -6.72
CA TYR A 171 0.15 -2.39 -6.73
C TYR A 171 0.68 -1.21 -5.88
N THR A 172 1.17 -0.14 -6.51
CA THR A 172 1.69 1.03 -5.81
C THR A 172 0.66 1.71 -4.91
N GLY A 173 -0.62 1.63 -5.27
CA GLY A 173 -1.73 2.20 -4.49
C GLY A 173 -2.18 1.34 -3.31
N SER A 174 -1.77 0.08 -3.21
CA SER A 174 -2.36 -0.86 -2.22
C SER A 174 -2.08 -0.45 -0.77
N LEU A 175 -0.87 0.02 -0.46
CA LEU A 175 -0.54 0.53 0.88
C LEU A 175 -1.39 1.75 1.24
N TYR A 176 -1.53 2.68 0.30
CA TYR A 176 -2.20 3.96 0.54
C TYR A 176 -3.72 3.84 0.53
N LEU A 177 -4.29 2.88 -0.19
CA LEU A 177 -5.68 2.52 -0.04
C LEU A 177 -5.93 1.91 1.35
N SER A 178 -5.00 1.11 1.86
CA SER A 178 -5.12 0.56 3.21
C SER A 178 -5.04 1.67 4.28
N LEU A 179 -4.16 2.64 4.07
CA LEU A 179 -4.02 3.81 4.93
C LEU A 179 -5.30 4.66 4.93
N LEU A 180 -5.86 4.92 3.74
CA LEU A 180 -7.11 5.66 3.61
C LEU A 180 -8.28 4.93 4.28
N SER A 181 -8.35 3.60 4.14
CA SER A 181 -9.33 2.76 4.83
C SER A 181 -9.18 2.82 6.35
N LEU A 182 -7.95 2.76 6.87
CA LEU A 182 -7.71 2.89 8.31
C LEU A 182 -8.17 4.27 8.81
N LEU A 183 -7.74 5.36 8.15
CA LEU A 183 -8.07 6.72 8.57
C LEU A 183 -9.57 7.04 8.44
N ALA A 184 -10.28 6.45 7.48
CA ALA A 184 -11.71 6.65 7.35
C ALA A 184 -12.53 5.81 8.36
N LYS A 185 -12.02 4.66 8.82
CA LYS A 185 -12.84 3.66 9.54
C LYS A 185 -12.44 3.40 10.99
N ALA A 186 -11.21 3.67 11.38
CA ALA A 186 -10.78 3.53 12.77
C ALA A 186 -11.52 4.49 13.68
N THR A 187 -11.97 4.02 14.85
CA THR A 187 -12.66 4.85 15.84
C THR A 187 -11.73 5.35 16.93
N ASP A 188 -10.63 4.63 17.18
CA ASP A 188 -9.81 4.81 18.38
C ASP A 188 -8.51 5.59 18.11
N LEU A 189 -8.18 5.82 16.84
CA LEU A 189 -7.03 6.63 16.45
C LEU A 189 -7.30 8.12 16.65
N LYS A 190 -6.29 8.88 17.07
CA LYS A 190 -6.39 10.33 17.33
C LYS A 190 -5.11 11.07 16.94
N ALA A 191 -5.18 12.40 16.92
CA ALA A 191 -4.01 13.25 16.71
C ALA A 191 -2.86 12.87 17.66
N GLY A 192 -1.65 12.80 17.13
CA GLY A 192 -0.46 12.36 17.86
C GLY A 192 -0.23 10.84 17.88
N ASP A 193 -1.21 10.03 17.48
CA ASP A 193 -0.98 8.59 17.34
C ASP A 193 -0.04 8.30 16.16
N ARG A 194 0.91 7.41 16.37
CA ARG A 194 1.87 6.95 15.35
C ARG A 194 1.35 5.72 14.62
N ILE A 195 1.43 5.75 13.30
CA ILE A 195 1.10 4.66 12.39
C ILE A 195 2.40 4.18 11.74
N GLY A 196 2.67 2.88 11.80
CA GLY A 196 3.74 2.26 11.02
C GLY A 196 3.25 1.87 9.63
N LEU A 197 4.06 2.10 8.61
CA LEU A 197 3.74 1.81 7.22
C LEU A 197 4.81 0.90 6.64
N PHE A 198 4.40 -0.26 6.13
CA PHE A 198 5.27 -1.18 5.42
C PHE A 198 4.95 -1.17 3.93
N SER A 199 5.88 -0.65 3.14
CA SER A 199 5.85 -0.73 1.69
C SER A 199 6.70 -1.90 1.20
N TYR A 200 6.17 -2.63 0.23
CA TYR A 200 6.85 -3.73 -0.42
C TYR A 200 6.67 -3.62 -1.92
N GLY A 201 7.72 -3.89 -2.67
CA GLY A 201 7.65 -4.09 -4.11
C GLY A 201 8.54 -5.25 -4.53
N SER A 202 7.96 -6.22 -5.23
CA SER A 202 8.65 -7.40 -5.73
C SER A 202 9.88 -7.08 -6.59
N GLY A 203 10.86 -7.99 -6.60
CA GLY A 203 12.17 -7.78 -7.23
C GLY A 203 13.42 -7.85 -6.34
N ALA A 204 13.44 -7.58 -5.03
CA ALA A 204 12.44 -6.99 -4.14
C ALA A 204 13.02 -5.85 -3.29
N GLN A 205 12.17 -4.89 -2.93
CA GLN A 205 12.45 -3.74 -2.08
C GLN A 205 11.40 -3.69 -0.97
N GLY A 206 11.85 -3.50 0.26
CA GLY A 206 11.02 -3.24 1.44
C GLY A 206 11.43 -1.92 2.08
N GLU A 207 10.44 -1.20 2.59
CA GLU A 207 10.64 -0.01 3.39
C GLU A 207 9.63 0.02 4.53
N PHE A 208 10.12 0.19 5.76
CA PHE A 208 9.30 0.53 6.91
C PHE A 208 9.57 1.98 7.32
N TYR A 209 8.50 2.74 7.49
CA TYR A 209 8.54 4.12 7.96
C TYR A 209 7.31 4.41 8.82
N SER A 210 7.28 5.55 9.50
CA SER A 210 6.09 5.95 10.28
C SER A 210 5.59 7.34 9.98
N ALA A 211 4.32 7.53 10.30
CA ALA A 211 3.62 8.79 10.22
C ALA A 211 2.81 9.01 11.50
N THR A 212 2.75 10.26 11.94
CA THR A 212 1.95 10.69 13.08
C THR A 212 0.70 11.40 12.59
N ILE A 213 -0.46 11.05 13.15
CA ILE A 213 -1.73 11.71 12.84
C ILE A 213 -1.64 13.20 13.22
N ALA A 214 -1.94 14.07 12.26
CA ALA A 214 -2.00 15.50 12.47
C ALA A 214 -3.29 15.89 13.20
N ASP A 215 -3.46 17.17 13.53
CA ASP A 215 -4.54 17.61 14.41
C ASP A 215 -5.93 17.56 13.73
N GLU A 216 -5.99 17.51 12.40
CA GLU A 216 -7.21 17.58 11.59
C GLU A 216 -7.57 16.23 10.93
N LEU A 217 -8.01 15.24 11.74
CA LEU A 217 -8.54 13.99 11.20
C LEU A 217 -10.06 14.04 11.01
N ASP A 218 -10.51 14.44 9.82
CA ASP A 218 -11.91 14.37 9.40
C ASP A 218 -12.21 13.03 8.72
N ARG A 219 -12.74 12.08 9.51
CA ARG A 219 -13.04 10.72 9.05
C ARG A 219 -14.19 10.69 8.05
N ASP A 220 -15.21 11.51 8.26
CA ASP A 220 -16.38 11.55 7.40
C ASP A 220 -16.00 12.13 6.03
N ALA A 221 -15.16 13.16 5.99
CA ALA A 221 -14.62 13.68 4.72
C ALA A 221 -13.77 12.63 3.98
N LEU A 222 -12.96 11.82 4.68
CA LEU A 222 -12.20 10.73 4.07
C LEU A 222 -13.11 9.61 3.54
N ALA A 223 -14.11 9.19 4.34
CA ALA A 223 -15.08 8.19 3.93
C ALA A 223 -15.88 8.64 2.70
N ASN A 224 -16.31 9.90 2.67
CA ASN A 224 -17.05 10.50 1.54
C ASN A 224 -16.22 10.57 0.25
N GLN A 225 -14.88 10.51 0.32
CA GLN A 225 -14.04 10.41 -0.87
C GLN A 225 -14.06 9.01 -1.50
N VAL A 226 -14.40 7.95 -0.76
CA VAL A 226 -14.25 6.58 -1.25
C VAL A 226 -15.59 5.86 -1.34
N GLU A 227 -16.38 5.89 -0.27
CA GLU A 227 -17.56 5.04 -0.11
C GLU A 227 -18.64 5.28 -1.16
N PRO A 228 -18.98 6.53 -1.54
CA PRO A 228 -19.91 6.78 -2.63
C PRO A 228 -19.43 6.21 -3.96
N ARG A 229 -18.12 6.31 -4.26
CA ARG A 229 -17.54 5.76 -5.49
C ARG A 229 -17.60 4.24 -5.51
N LEU A 230 -17.36 3.58 -4.38
CA LEU A 230 -17.47 2.12 -4.27
C LEU A 230 -18.93 1.65 -4.42
N ALA A 231 -19.89 2.39 -3.83
CA ALA A 231 -21.31 2.06 -3.85
C ALA A 231 -21.96 2.28 -5.23
N GLN A 232 -21.46 3.22 -6.03
CA GLN A 232 -21.98 3.52 -7.37
C GLN A 232 -21.46 2.57 -8.47
N ARG A 233 -20.60 1.60 -8.14
CA ARG A 233 -20.06 0.65 -9.13
C ARG A 233 -21.15 -0.30 -9.65
N THR A 234 -21.08 -0.59 -10.94
CA THR A 234 -21.93 -1.61 -11.57
C THR A 234 -21.29 -2.99 -11.40
N LYS A 235 -22.04 -3.93 -10.81
CA LYS A 235 -21.62 -5.34 -10.75
C LYS A 235 -21.81 -5.98 -12.13
N LEU A 236 -20.72 -6.52 -12.67
CA LEU A 236 -20.74 -7.31 -13.92
C LEU A 236 -21.02 -8.79 -13.63
N THR A 237 -21.66 -9.45 -14.59
CA THR A 237 -21.66 -10.91 -14.71
C THR A 237 -20.28 -11.41 -15.12
N ILE A 238 -19.98 -12.70 -14.90
CA ILE A 238 -18.68 -13.27 -15.31
C ILE A 238 -18.41 -13.11 -16.82
N PRO A 239 -19.37 -13.37 -17.74
CA PRO A 239 -19.14 -13.15 -19.17
C PRO A 239 -18.85 -11.69 -19.54
N GLU A 240 -19.53 -10.74 -18.90
CA GLU A 240 -19.26 -9.30 -19.11
C GLU A 240 -17.87 -8.91 -18.62
N TYR A 241 -17.44 -9.43 -17.47
CA TYR A 241 -16.08 -9.26 -16.95
C TYR A 241 -15.03 -9.87 -17.89
N GLU A 242 -15.20 -11.12 -18.35
CA GLU A 242 -14.25 -11.78 -19.27
C GLU A 242 -14.13 -11.01 -20.61
N THR A 243 -15.26 -10.46 -21.09
CA THR A 243 -15.30 -9.61 -22.28
C THR A 243 -14.53 -8.31 -22.04
N LEU A 244 -14.84 -7.58 -20.97
CA LEU A 244 -14.14 -6.35 -20.59
C LEU A 244 -12.64 -6.58 -20.41
N TYR A 245 -12.27 -7.69 -19.77
CA TYR A 245 -10.88 -8.08 -19.58
C TYR A 245 -10.18 -8.25 -20.93
N SER A 246 -10.81 -8.96 -21.86
CA SER A 246 -10.24 -9.27 -23.17
C SER A 246 -10.10 -8.03 -24.06
N THR A 247 -10.91 -6.99 -23.87
CA THR A 247 -10.87 -5.71 -24.61
C THR A 247 -9.68 -4.79 -24.28
N GLY A 248 -8.55 -5.34 -23.79
CA GLY A 248 -7.35 -4.55 -23.47
C GLY A 248 -6.77 -3.81 -24.68
N LEU A 249 -6.12 -2.67 -24.42
CA LEU A 249 -5.50 -1.81 -25.45
C LEU A 249 -4.62 -2.62 -26.45
N PRO A 250 -4.55 -2.20 -27.72
CA PRO A 250 -3.70 -2.83 -28.73
C PRO A 250 -2.25 -2.94 -28.25
N THR A 251 -1.57 -4.06 -28.57
CA THR A 251 -0.15 -4.30 -28.21
C THR A 251 0.80 -4.15 -29.38
N ASP A 252 0.26 -4.02 -30.57
CA ASP A 252 0.92 -3.50 -31.75
C ASP A 252 1.16 -2.01 -31.53
N GLY A 253 2.43 -1.62 -31.36
CA GLY A 253 2.87 -0.24 -31.46
C GLY A 253 2.68 0.28 -32.88
N GLY A 254 1.42 0.41 -33.32
CA GLY A 254 1.05 1.01 -34.59
C GLY A 254 1.30 2.50 -34.53
N ASN A 255 2.12 2.99 -35.47
CA ASN A 255 2.59 4.36 -35.68
C ASN A 255 1.73 5.47 -35.05
N VAL A 256 2.32 6.16 -34.07
CA VAL A 256 2.02 7.58 -33.79
C VAL A 256 2.89 8.43 -34.69
#